data_AF-A0A6N1MIQ4-F1
#
_entry.id   AF-A0A6N1MIQ4-F1
#
_cell.length_a   1.000
_cell.length_b   1.000
_cell.length_c   1.000
_cell.angle_alpha   90.00
_cell.angle_beta   90.00
_cell.angle_gamma   90.00
#
_symmetry.space_group_name_H-M   'P 1'
#
loop_
_entity.id
_entity.type
_entity.pdbx_description
1 polymer ?
#
loop_
_entity_poly.entity_id
_entity_poly.type
_entity_poly.pdbx_seq_one_letter_code
_entity_poly.pdbx_strand_id
1 'polypeptide(L)'
;MNNAQWLDEVKFNEQGLIPAIAQHHQSGRVLMVAWMNREALALTAEKNQAVYFSRSRNKLWHKGEESGHFQTVHEIRLDCDADVIVLQIEQHGGIACHTGRESCFYRKLTPNGWEIVDAQLKDPSAIYGEKSTNPHTLAMEASTAQSEQVEVLSYLGQMMAERKQADPDSSYVAKLYHKGLNKILEKVGEESFEAVLAAKDFDQDASADHKNDLIYEVADLWFHTIVMLGYFDLDVQLVLNELARRQGLSGLVEKANRQH
;
A
#
# COMPACT_ATOMS: atom_id res chain seq x y z
N MET A 1 1.69 -36.23 23.83
CA MET A 1 0.26 -35.82 23.79
C MET A 1 0.10 -35.02 22.52
N ASN A 2 -0.84 -35.38 21.64
CA ASN A 2 -0.89 -34.83 20.28
C ASN A 2 -1.11 -33.32 20.32
N ASN A 3 -0.17 -32.56 19.74
CA ASN A 3 -0.11 -31.09 19.71
C ASN A 3 -1.20 -30.45 18.81
N ALA A 4 -2.29 -31.20 18.54
CA ALA A 4 -3.28 -30.92 17.51
C ALA A 4 -4.73 -31.01 18.03
N GLN A 5 -4.95 -31.18 19.34
CA GLN A 5 -6.30 -31.22 19.93
C GLN A 5 -7.12 -29.96 19.66
N TRP A 6 -6.47 -28.81 19.50
CA TRP A 6 -7.12 -27.54 19.16
C TRP A 6 -7.88 -27.59 17.82
N LEU A 7 -7.51 -28.48 16.89
CA LEU A 7 -8.24 -28.65 15.62
C LEU A 7 -9.65 -29.24 15.83
N ASP A 8 -9.91 -29.87 16.96
CA ASP A 8 -11.22 -30.44 17.29
C ASP A 8 -12.24 -29.38 17.74
N GLU A 9 -11.77 -28.18 18.08
CA GLU A 9 -12.60 -27.01 18.37
C GLU A 9 -13.10 -26.33 17.09
N VAL A 10 -12.50 -26.66 15.94
CA VAL A 10 -12.83 -26.07 14.63
C VAL A 10 -13.95 -26.85 13.94
N LYS A 11 -15.02 -26.16 13.54
CA LYS A 11 -16.15 -26.74 12.81
C LYS A 11 -15.90 -26.69 11.31
N PHE A 12 -15.40 -27.80 10.79
CA PHE A 12 -15.36 -28.04 9.35
C PHE A 12 -16.77 -28.36 8.83
N ASN A 13 -17.11 -27.87 7.64
CA ASN A 13 -18.37 -28.19 6.97
C ASN A 13 -18.42 -29.67 6.53
N GLU A 14 -19.53 -30.08 5.91
CA GLU A 14 -19.76 -31.45 5.42
C GLU A 14 -18.69 -31.96 4.43
N GLN A 15 -17.96 -31.04 3.79
CA GLN A 15 -16.85 -31.36 2.86
C GLN A 15 -15.49 -31.43 3.57
N GLY A 16 -15.46 -31.27 4.89
CA GLY A 16 -14.23 -31.22 5.69
C GLY A 16 -13.46 -29.91 5.49
N LEU A 17 -14.14 -28.81 5.14
CA LEU A 17 -13.53 -27.53 4.83
C LEU A 17 -14.01 -26.40 5.75
N ILE A 18 -13.15 -25.41 5.97
CA ILE A 18 -13.45 -24.16 6.67
C ILE A 18 -13.03 -22.96 5.79
N PRO A 19 -13.83 -21.88 5.68
CA PRO A 19 -13.39 -20.64 5.08
C PRO A 19 -12.28 -19.98 5.92
N ALA A 20 -11.22 -19.55 5.24
CA ALA A 20 -10.12 -18.80 5.81
C ALA A 20 -10.02 -17.44 5.11
N ILE A 21 -10.12 -16.38 5.89
CA ILE A 21 -9.93 -14.99 5.46
C ILE A 21 -8.46 -14.63 5.69
N ALA A 22 -7.74 -14.30 4.63
CA ALA A 22 -6.40 -13.72 4.73
C ALA A 22 -6.52 -12.20 4.85
N GLN A 23 -6.08 -11.65 5.98
CA GLN A 23 -6.10 -10.23 6.29
C GLN A 23 -4.68 -9.73 6.50
N HIS A 24 -4.34 -8.57 5.93
CA HIS A 24 -3.04 -7.95 6.15
C HIS A 24 -2.87 -7.58 7.63
N HIS A 25 -1.78 -8.03 8.26
CA HIS A 25 -1.62 -7.96 9.71
C HIS A 25 -1.45 -6.53 10.27
N GLN A 26 -1.05 -5.57 9.44
CA GLN A 26 -0.85 -4.17 9.84
C GLN A 26 -2.06 -3.30 9.47
N SER A 27 -2.45 -3.34 8.18
CA SER A 27 -3.49 -2.45 7.66
C SER A 27 -4.92 -2.97 7.89
N GLY A 28 -5.06 -4.25 8.27
CA GLY A 28 -6.38 -4.89 8.41
C GLY A 28 -7.11 -5.09 7.08
N ARG A 29 -6.46 -4.86 5.94
CA ARG A 29 -7.06 -5.06 4.62
C ARG A 29 -7.35 -6.54 4.36
N VAL A 30 -8.57 -6.87 3.95
CA VAL A 30 -8.89 -8.23 3.53
C VAL A 30 -8.29 -8.49 2.14
N LEU A 31 -7.42 -9.48 2.05
CA LEU A 31 -6.65 -9.78 0.84
C LEU A 31 -7.31 -10.88 0.01
N MET A 32 -7.73 -11.97 0.64
CA MET A 32 -8.41 -13.06 -0.06
C MET A 32 -9.21 -13.94 0.89
N VAL A 33 -10.08 -14.75 0.31
CA VAL A 33 -10.74 -15.89 0.99
C VAL A 33 -10.38 -17.16 0.25
N ALA A 34 -10.04 -18.19 1.00
CA ALA A 34 -9.83 -19.54 0.49
C ALA A 34 -10.38 -20.57 1.47
N TRP A 35 -10.29 -21.84 1.11
CA TRP A 35 -10.73 -22.94 1.95
C TRP A 35 -9.52 -23.64 2.55
N MET A 36 -9.63 -24.09 3.78
CA MET A 36 -8.67 -25.00 4.41
C MET A 36 -9.39 -26.29 4.77
N ASN A 37 -8.76 -27.43 4.53
CA ASN A 37 -9.12 -28.66 5.23
C ASN A 37 -8.32 -28.75 6.55
N ARG A 38 -8.59 -29.76 7.36
CA ARG A 38 -7.88 -29.97 8.64
C ARG A 38 -6.36 -30.03 8.50
N GLU A 39 -5.86 -30.67 7.44
CA GLU A 39 -4.42 -30.78 7.16
C GLU A 39 -3.80 -29.42 6.78
N ALA A 40 -4.46 -28.66 5.91
CA ALA A 40 -4.02 -27.33 5.50
C ALA A 40 -3.92 -26.36 6.70
N LEU A 41 -4.89 -26.40 7.60
CA LEU A 41 -4.87 -25.60 8.83
C LEU A 41 -3.74 -26.04 9.78
N ALA A 42 -3.54 -27.35 9.95
CA ALA A 42 -2.43 -27.88 10.76
C ALA A 42 -1.07 -27.43 10.22
N LEU A 43 -0.84 -27.57 8.91
CA LEU A 43 0.39 -27.14 8.25
C LEU A 43 0.59 -25.63 8.32
N THR A 44 -0.50 -24.86 8.26
CA THR A 44 -0.46 -23.40 8.38
C THR A 44 0.06 -22.99 9.75
N ALA A 45 -0.49 -23.59 10.81
CA ALA A 45 -0.06 -23.33 12.19
C ALA A 45 1.37 -23.82 12.46
N GLU A 46 1.78 -24.94 11.86
CA GLU A 46 3.14 -25.49 12.02
C GLU A 46 4.19 -24.63 11.31
N LYS A 47 3.91 -24.21 10.08
CA LYS A 47 4.89 -23.53 9.21
C LYS A 47 4.90 -22.01 9.34
N ASN A 48 3.90 -21.43 10.01
CA ASN A 48 3.61 -19.99 9.96
C ASN A 48 3.52 -19.47 8.52
N GLN A 49 2.95 -20.27 7.62
CA GLN A 49 2.78 -19.96 6.20
C GLN A 49 1.39 -20.40 5.75
N ALA A 50 0.71 -19.57 4.96
CA ALA A 50 -0.65 -19.90 4.54
C ALA A 50 -0.68 -21.10 3.57
N VAL A 51 -1.29 -22.20 4.03
CA VAL A 51 -1.56 -23.40 3.23
C VAL A 51 -3.06 -23.53 3.07
N TYR A 52 -3.53 -23.56 1.83
CA TYR A 52 -4.95 -23.69 1.52
C TYR A 52 -5.24 -25.06 0.91
N PHE A 53 -6.53 -25.40 0.84
CA PHE A 53 -7.04 -26.54 0.11
C PHE A 53 -7.76 -26.07 -1.16
N SER A 54 -7.22 -26.45 -2.32
CA SER A 54 -7.82 -26.12 -3.61
C SER A 54 -8.96 -27.08 -3.93
N ARG A 55 -10.22 -26.62 -3.80
CA ARG A 55 -11.41 -27.44 -4.09
C ARG A 55 -11.45 -28.00 -5.52
N SER A 56 -10.98 -27.22 -6.49
CA SER A 56 -10.96 -27.63 -7.90
C SER A 56 -9.85 -28.63 -8.22
N ARG A 57 -8.69 -28.51 -7.57
CA ARG A 57 -7.53 -29.40 -7.78
C ARG A 57 -7.48 -30.57 -6.78
N ASN A 58 -8.39 -30.57 -5.80
CA ASN A 58 -8.48 -31.52 -4.70
C ASN A 58 -7.13 -31.80 -4.01
N LYS A 59 -6.35 -30.76 -3.76
CA LYS A 59 -5.00 -30.86 -3.18
C LYS A 59 -4.66 -29.65 -2.31
N LEU A 60 -3.68 -29.84 -1.43
CA LEU A 60 -3.02 -28.76 -0.71
C LEU A 60 -2.36 -27.78 -1.70
N TRP A 61 -2.38 -26.51 -1.32
CA TRP A 61 -1.79 -25.41 -2.06
C TRP A 61 -1.09 -24.47 -1.09
N HIS A 62 0.23 -24.50 -1.08
CA HIS A 62 1.00 -23.50 -0.36
C HIS A 62 0.98 -22.20 -1.18
N LYS A 63 0.43 -21.13 -0.62
CA LYS A 63 0.29 -19.87 -1.33
C LYS A 63 1.68 -19.33 -1.66
N GLY A 64 1.92 -19.05 -2.94
CA GLY A 64 3.19 -18.53 -3.43
C GLY A 64 4.17 -19.58 -3.97
N GLU A 65 3.90 -20.89 -3.88
CA GLU A 65 4.81 -21.93 -4.41
C GLU A 65 5.15 -21.75 -5.90
N GLU A 66 4.17 -21.38 -6.72
CA GLU A 66 4.35 -21.18 -8.16
C GLU A 66 4.73 -19.73 -8.51
N SER A 67 4.27 -18.75 -7.73
CA SER A 67 4.37 -17.32 -8.07
C SER A 67 5.42 -16.54 -7.27
N GLY A 68 6.01 -17.13 -6.23
CA GLY A 68 6.88 -16.45 -5.26
C GLY A 68 6.15 -15.53 -4.25
N HIS A 69 4.82 -15.39 -4.35
CA HIS A 69 4.02 -14.49 -3.50
C HIS A 69 3.49 -15.22 -2.25
N PHE A 70 4.42 -15.54 -1.34
CA PHE A 70 4.15 -16.23 -0.08
C PHE A 70 3.34 -15.37 0.90
N GLN A 71 2.74 -16.03 1.89
CA GLN A 71 2.01 -15.38 2.99
C GLN A 71 2.59 -15.89 4.31
N THR A 72 3.29 -15.03 5.05
CA THR A 72 3.73 -15.33 6.42
C THR A 72 2.54 -15.13 7.36
N VAL A 73 2.25 -16.10 8.22
CA VAL A 73 1.15 -16.02 9.19
C VAL A 73 1.69 -15.55 10.53
N HIS A 74 1.15 -14.44 11.04
CA HIS A 74 1.48 -13.89 12.35
C HIS A 74 0.47 -14.29 13.42
N GLU A 75 -0.79 -14.47 13.04
CA GLU A 75 -1.87 -14.82 13.96
C GLU A 75 -2.96 -15.63 13.25
N ILE A 76 -3.58 -16.57 13.96
CA ILE A 76 -4.75 -17.32 13.52
C ILE A 76 -5.87 -17.06 14.53
N ARG A 77 -7.00 -16.52 14.07
CA ARG A 77 -8.20 -16.29 14.89
C ARG A 77 -9.33 -17.17 14.40
N LEU A 78 -10.12 -17.66 15.35
CA LEU A 78 -11.33 -18.42 15.12
C LEU A 78 -12.52 -17.56 15.57
N ASP A 79 -13.62 -17.60 14.83
CA ASP A 79 -14.83 -16.84 15.19
C ASP A 79 -15.65 -17.50 16.31
N CYS A 80 -16.78 -16.89 16.66
CA CYS A 80 -17.50 -17.23 17.90
C CYS A 80 -18.25 -18.57 17.84
N ASP A 81 -18.62 -19.03 16.66
CA ASP A 81 -19.22 -20.35 16.40
C ASP A 81 -18.25 -21.33 15.74
N ALA A 82 -16.98 -20.93 15.56
CA ALA A 82 -15.85 -21.74 15.15
C ALA A 82 -15.93 -22.32 13.74
N ASP A 83 -16.61 -21.63 12.82
CA ASP A 83 -16.76 -22.05 11.42
C ASP A 83 -16.12 -21.07 10.41
N VAL A 84 -15.44 -20.01 10.88
CA VAL A 84 -14.58 -19.15 10.05
C VAL A 84 -13.26 -18.86 10.74
N ILE A 85 -12.17 -18.84 9.96
CA ILE A 85 -10.84 -18.43 10.43
C ILE A 85 -10.43 -17.10 9.79
N VAL A 86 -9.76 -16.25 10.57
CA VAL A 86 -9.00 -15.10 10.07
C VAL A 86 -7.51 -15.36 10.30
N LEU A 87 -6.72 -15.23 9.24
CA LEU A 87 -5.26 -15.23 9.29
C LEU A 87 -4.78 -13.79 9.21
N GLN A 88 -4.05 -13.32 10.23
CA GLN A 88 -3.27 -12.08 10.12
C GLN A 88 -1.95 -12.43 9.43
N ILE A 89 -1.76 -11.92 8.21
CA ILE A 89 -0.64 -12.31 7.36
C ILE A 89 0.16 -11.11 6.84
N GLU A 90 1.43 -11.33 6.56
CA GLU A 90 2.27 -10.48 5.72
C GLU A 90 2.29 -11.08 4.29
N GLN A 91 1.90 -10.28 3.29
CA GLN A 91 1.85 -10.69 1.89
C GLN A 91 3.14 -10.34 1.17
N HIS A 92 3.97 -11.34 0.89
CA HIS A 92 5.22 -11.14 0.16
C HIS A 92 4.96 -10.70 -1.28
N GLY A 93 5.65 -9.64 -1.70
CA GLY A 93 5.51 -9.03 -3.02
C GLY A 93 4.16 -8.35 -3.27
N GLY A 94 3.37 -8.09 -2.23
CA GLY A 94 2.17 -7.26 -2.31
C GLY A 94 1.02 -7.81 -3.15
N ILE A 95 1.10 -9.04 -3.67
CA ILE A 95 0.12 -9.60 -4.63
C ILE A 95 -0.50 -10.89 -4.06
N ALA A 96 -1.71 -10.79 -3.48
CA ALA A 96 -2.48 -11.98 -3.14
C ALA A 96 -3.27 -12.52 -4.34
N CYS A 97 -3.67 -11.64 -5.27
CA CYS A 97 -4.56 -11.98 -6.37
C CYS A 97 -3.80 -12.34 -7.66
N HIS A 98 -4.25 -13.39 -8.35
CA HIS A 98 -3.69 -13.83 -9.63
C HIS A 98 -3.86 -12.80 -10.77
N THR A 99 -4.69 -11.76 -10.59
CA THR A 99 -4.78 -10.64 -11.55
C THR A 99 -3.64 -9.63 -11.39
N GLY A 100 -2.62 -9.93 -10.57
CA GLY A 100 -1.56 -8.99 -10.23
C GLY A 100 -2.04 -7.87 -9.32
N ARG A 101 -3.02 -8.11 -8.45
CA ARG A 101 -3.54 -7.13 -7.49
C ARG A 101 -3.27 -7.57 -6.07
N GLU A 102 -3.27 -6.61 -5.17
CA GLU A 102 -3.06 -6.84 -3.74
C GLU A 102 -4.16 -7.71 -3.15
N SER A 103 -5.41 -7.33 -3.39
CA SER A 103 -6.59 -8.02 -2.89
C SER A 103 -7.40 -8.62 -4.03
N CYS A 104 -8.01 -9.77 -3.77
CA CYS A 104 -9.07 -10.32 -4.62
C CYS A 104 -10.33 -9.45 -4.62
N PHE A 105 -10.49 -8.55 -3.63
CA PHE A 105 -11.65 -7.69 -3.42
C PHE A 105 -11.51 -6.32 -4.10
N TYR A 106 -10.95 -6.30 -5.31
CA TYR A 106 -10.63 -5.08 -6.07
C TYR A 106 -11.82 -4.41 -6.77
N ARG A 107 -13.03 -4.97 -6.64
CA ARG A 107 -14.25 -4.43 -7.25
C ARG A 107 -15.20 -3.92 -6.17
N LYS A 108 -15.73 -2.71 -6.38
CA LYS A 108 -16.72 -2.09 -5.50
C LYS A 108 -18.03 -1.93 -6.25
N LEU A 109 -19.14 -2.17 -5.57
CA LEU A 109 -20.48 -1.87 -6.10
C LEU A 109 -20.74 -0.37 -5.99
N THR A 110 -21.06 0.27 -7.12
CA THR A 110 -21.45 1.67 -7.25
C THR A 110 -22.87 1.77 -7.81
N PRO A 111 -23.49 2.96 -7.83
CA PRO A 111 -24.77 3.17 -8.53
C PRO A 111 -24.74 2.78 -10.02
N ASN A 112 -23.55 2.73 -10.65
CA ASN A 112 -23.38 2.37 -12.05
C ASN A 112 -22.99 0.90 -12.27
N GLY A 113 -22.83 0.11 -11.19
CA GLY A 113 -22.47 -1.31 -11.24
C GLY A 113 -21.16 -1.66 -10.54
N TRP A 114 -20.54 -2.78 -10.92
CA TRP A 114 -19.26 -3.20 -10.35
C TRP A 114 -18.10 -2.47 -11.03
N GLU A 115 -17.40 -1.63 -10.27
CA GLU A 115 -16.24 -0.87 -10.75
C GLU A 115 -14.94 -1.39 -10.12
N ILE A 116 -13.85 -1.38 -10.89
CA ILE A 116 -12.51 -1.68 -10.39
C ILE A 116 -12.00 -0.47 -9.63
N VAL A 117 -11.66 -0.66 -8.36
CA VAL A 117 -11.18 0.41 -7.47
C VAL A 117 -9.75 0.21 -6.98
N ASP A 118 -9.17 -0.98 -7.18
CA ASP A 118 -7.75 -1.23 -6.88
C ASP A 118 -6.90 -1.29 -8.15
N ALA A 119 -5.73 -0.65 -8.07
CA ALA A 119 -4.72 -0.68 -9.10
C ALA A 119 -4.14 -2.10 -9.30
N GLN A 120 -3.76 -2.39 -10.55
CA GLN A 120 -3.02 -3.60 -10.89
C GLN A 120 -1.54 -3.37 -10.61
N LEU A 121 -1.00 -4.09 -9.63
CA LEU A 121 0.40 -4.01 -9.19
C LEU A 121 1.37 -4.66 -10.18
N LYS A 122 0.90 -5.60 -11.02
CA LYS A 122 1.69 -6.23 -12.07
C LYS A 122 0.85 -6.61 -13.29
N ASP A 123 1.28 -6.18 -14.48
CA ASP A 123 0.71 -6.60 -15.76
C ASP A 123 1.28 -7.98 -16.16
N PRO A 124 0.46 -9.01 -16.44
CA PRO A 124 0.92 -10.32 -16.92
C PRO A 124 1.73 -10.26 -18.23
N SER A 125 1.61 -9.19 -19.01
CA SER A 125 2.15 -9.08 -20.37
C SER A 125 3.48 -8.30 -20.48
N ALA A 126 3.94 -7.63 -19.41
CA ALA A 126 5.12 -6.76 -19.45
C ALA A 126 6.47 -7.51 -19.33
N ILE A 127 6.75 -8.42 -20.27
CA ILE A 127 8.07 -9.10 -20.38
C ILE A 127 8.97 -8.48 -21.48
N TYR A 128 8.48 -7.63 -22.38
CA TYR A 128 9.33 -6.94 -23.37
C TYR A 128 8.83 -5.53 -23.72
N GLY A 129 9.68 -4.51 -23.56
CA GLY A 129 9.46 -3.12 -24.01
C GLY A 129 10.73 -2.27 -23.85
N GLU A 130 11.00 -1.37 -24.80
CA GLU A 130 12.25 -0.59 -24.95
C GLU A 130 12.56 0.32 -23.75
N LYS A 131 13.87 0.56 -23.49
CA LYS A 131 14.37 1.33 -22.35
C LYS A 131 14.40 2.83 -22.63
N SER A 132 13.78 3.64 -21.76
CA SER A 132 13.91 5.11 -21.77
C SER A 132 15.30 5.57 -21.31
N THR A 133 15.75 6.75 -21.73
CA THR A 133 16.98 7.41 -21.26
C THR A 133 16.72 8.58 -20.31
N ASN A 134 15.45 8.91 -20.03
CA ASN A 134 15.10 9.98 -19.09
C ASN A 134 15.46 9.56 -17.64
N PRO A 135 16.19 10.39 -16.87
CA PRO A 135 16.65 10.04 -15.54
C PRO A 135 15.53 9.85 -14.51
N HIS A 136 14.42 10.61 -14.60
CA HIS A 136 13.23 10.42 -13.75
C HIS A 136 12.53 9.11 -14.09
N THR A 137 12.35 8.82 -15.40
CA THR A 137 11.79 7.54 -15.87
C THR A 137 12.63 6.37 -15.37
N LEU A 138 13.95 6.45 -15.48
CA LEU A 138 14.88 5.42 -14.98
C LEU A 138 14.81 5.26 -13.45
N ALA A 139 14.69 6.35 -12.70
CA ALA A 139 14.55 6.31 -11.24
C ALA A 139 13.21 5.69 -10.80
N MET A 140 12.13 6.01 -11.51
CA MET A 140 10.81 5.42 -11.30
C MET A 140 10.78 3.93 -11.65
N GLU A 141 11.42 3.52 -12.75
CA GLU A 141 11.54 2.11 -13.16
C GLU A 141 12.45 1.30 -12.23
N ALA A 142 13.45 1.93 -11.60
CA ALA A 142 14.37 1.29 -10.66
C ALA A 142 13.78 1.07 -9.26
N SER A 143 12.67 1.76 -8.91
CA SER A 143 12.04 1.67 -7.60
C SER A 143 10.97 0.58 -7.57
N THR A 144 11.16 -0.46 -6.73
CA THR A 144 10.17 -1.51 -6.45
C THR A 144 9.20 -1.15 -5.32
N ALA A 145 9.25 0.09 -4.79
CA ALA A 145 8.42 0.53 -3.70
C ALA A 145 6.98 0.81 -4.18
N GLN A 146 6.09 -0.17 -4.01
CA GLN A 146 4.65 0.01 -4.12
C GLN A 146 4.09 0.20 -2.71
N SER A 147 3.65 1.41 -2.42
CA SER A 147 3.25 1.80 -1.08
C SER A 147 1.79 2.25 -1.05
N GLU A 148 1.06 1.74 -0.05
CA GLU A 148 -0.32 2.13 0.24
C GLU A 148 -0.36 3.66 0.46
N GLN A 149 -1.16 4.37 -0.37
CA GLN A 149 -1.10 5.83 -0.55
C GLN A 149 -1.38 6.66 0.73
N VAL A 150 -1.92 6.04 1.79
CA VAL A 150 -2.18 6.69 3.09
C VAL A 150 -1.05 6.44 4.10
N GLU A 151 -0.32 5.33 3.95
CA GLU A 151 0.77 4.96 4.86
C GLU A 151 2.08 5.66 4.50
N VAL A 152 2.34 5.92 3.21
CA VAL A 152 3.57 6.62 2.78
C VAL A 152 3.74 7.96 3.47
N LEU A 153 2.71 8.79 3.43
CA LEU A 153 2.79 10.16 3.93
C LEU A 153 2.97 10.14 5.45
N SER A 154 2.25 9.25 6.13
CA SER A 154 2.35 9.04 7.58
C SER A 154 3.73 8.51 7.99
N TYR A 155 4.23 7.51 7.28
CA TYR A 155 5.56 6.94 7.47
C TYR A 155 6.67 7.96 7.20
N LEU A 156 6.56 8.71 6.11
CA LEU A 156 7.47 9.81 5.81
C LEU A 156 7.41 10.84 6.94
N GLY A 157 6.23 11.25 7.40
CA GLY A 157 6.06 12.19 8.52
C GLY A 157 6.73 11.74 9.81
N GLN A 158 6.54 10.47 10.21
CA GLN A 158 7.19 9.89 11.40
C GLN A 158 8.71 9.83 11.24
N MET A 159 9.19 9.34 10.10
CA MET A 159 10.62 9.26 9.78
C MET A 159 11.28 10.66 9.72
N MET A 160 10.55 11.69 9.29
CA MET A 160 11.03 13.07 9.31
C MET A 160 11.21 13.59 10.75
N ALA A 161 10.25 13.32 11.63
CA ALA A 161 10.33 13.73 13.03
C ALA A 161 11.56 13.10 13.76
N GLU A 162 11.86 11.83 13.48
CA GLU A 162 13.02 11.13 14.03
C GLU A 162 14.36 11.72 13.54
N ARG A 163 14.40 12.23 12.31
CA ARG A 163 15.62 12.74 11.67
C ARG A 163 15.95 14.19 12.03
N LYS A 164 15.08 14.91 12.73
CA LYS A 164 15.30 16.31 13.12
C LYS A 164 16.51 16.49 14.07
N GLN A 165 16.83 15.47 14.85
CA GLN A 165 17.98 15.46 15.77
C GLN A 165 19.13 14.54 15.32
N ALA A 166 18.99 13.92 14.14
CA ALA A 166 20.01 13.04 13.60
C ALA A 166 21.24 13.83 13.11
N ASP A 167 22.39 13.16 13.06
CA ASP A 167 23.61 13.72 12.49
C ASP A 167 23.36 14.23 11.05
N PRO A 168 23.79 15.46 10.69
CA PRO A 168 23.56 16.03 9.35
C PRO A 168 24.12 15.20 8.20
N ASP A 169 25.12 14.34 8.44
CA ASP A 169 25.70 13.48 7.41
C ASP A 169 24.99 12.12 7.29
N SER A 170 24.03 11.84 8.17
CA SER A 170 23.31 10.55 8.21
C SER A 170 22.24 10.41 7.12
N SER A 171 21.65 11.52 6.66
CA SER A 171 20.63 11.51 5.61
C SER A 171 20.44 12.89 4.98
N TYR A 172 19.89 12.91 3.76
CA TYR A 172 19.51 14.15 3.08
C TYR A 172 18.56 15.03 3.93
N VAL A 173 17.60 14.41 4.60
CA VAL A 173 16.63 15.09 5.48
C VAL A 173 17.31 15.72 6.68
N ALA A 174 18.20 14.98 7.36
CA ALA A 174 18.96 15.52 8.49
C ALA A 174 19.80 16.74 8.07
N LYS A 175 20.43 16.66 6.87
CA LYS A 175 21.15 17.78 6.27
C LYS A 175 20.26 18.99 6.00
N LEU A 176 19.04 18.80 5.49
CA LEU A 176 18.08 19.88 5.29
C LEU A 176 17.69 20.53 6.62
N TYR A 177 17.38 19.75 7.65
CA TYR A 177 17.04 20.28 8.97
C TYR A 177 18.19 21.07 9.60
N HIS A 178 19.43 20.59 9.47
CA HIS A 178 20.61 21.32 9.96
C HIS A 178 20.87 22.61 9.18
N LYS A 179 20.56 22.67 7.88
CA LYS A 179 20.63 23.91 7.09
C LYS A 179 19.53 24.92 7.45
N GLY A 180 18.47 24.48 8.13
CA GLY A 180 17.43 25.33 8.69
C GLY A 180 16.32 25.70 7.70
N LEU A 181 15.31 26.42 8.23
CA LEU A 181 14.05 26.72 7.55
C LEU A 181 14.22 27.31 6.15
N ASN A 182 15.12 28.28 5.97
CA ASN A 182 15.29 28.95 4.68
C ASN A 182 15.65 27.98 3.56
N LYS A 183 16.49 26.96 3.82
CA LYS A 183 16.85 25.98 2.79
C LYS A 183 15.71 25.03 2.47
N ILE A 184 14.89 24.70 3.46
CA ILE A 184 13.69 23.88 3.27
C ILE A 184 12.68 24.63 2.41
N LEU A 185 12.43 25.91 2.72
CA LEU A 185 11.51 26.75 1.94
C LEU A 185 12.00 27.00 0.51
N GLU A 186 13.31 27.15 0.31
CA GLU A 186 13.92 27.25 -1.03
C GLU A 186 13.57 26.01 -1.88
N LYS A 187 13.71 24.80 -1.31
CA LYS A 187 13.31 23.56 -2.00
C LYS A 187 11.81 23.52 -2.28
N VAL A 188 10.95 23.81 -1.30
CA VAL A 188 9.50 23.85 -1.53
C VAL A 188 9.13 24.80 -2.68
N GLY A 189 9.78 25.96 -2.76
CA GLY A 189 9.59 26.91 -3.86
C GLY A 189 10.08 26.38 -5.21
N GLU A 190 11.27 25.79 -5.25
CA GLU A 190 11.88 25.18 -6.45
C GLU A 190 10.97 24.09 -7.04
N GLU A 191 10.61 23.07 -6.23
CA GLU A 191 9.76 21.95 -6.66
C GLU A 191 8.36 22.43 -7.09
N SER A 192 7.84 23.48 -6.45
CA SER A 192 6.53 24.03 -6.83
C SER A 192 6.55 24.62 -8.24
N PHE A 193 7.67 25.20 -8.65
CA PHE A 193 7.81 25.77 -9.97
C PHE A 193 8.14 24.69 -11.00
N GLU A 194 8.96 23.70 -10.64
CA GLU A 194 9.27 22.55 -11.48
C GLU A 194 8.01 21.74 -11.80
N ALA A 195 7.15 21.47 -10.81
CA ALA A 195 5.85 20.83 -11.04
C ALA A 195 4.94 21.62 -12.00
N VAL A 196 4.96 22.96 -11.93
CA VAL A 196 4.20 23.82 -12.85
C VAL A 196 4.76 23.73 -14.27
N LEU A 197 6.08 23.69 -14.43
CA LEU A 197 6.71 23.53 -15.75
C LEU A 197 6.43 22.15 -16.33
N ALA A 198 6.62 21.08 -15.56
CA ALA A 198 6.33 19.71 -15.99
C ALA A 198 4.87 19.52 -16.42
N ALA A 199 3.93 20.18 -15.72
CA ALA A 199 2.51 20.17 -16.11
C ALA A 199 2.28 20.85 -17.48
N LYS A 200 2.97 21.96 -17.75
CA LYS A 200 2.89 22.66 -19.03
C LYS A 200 3.54 21.86 -20.16
N ASP A 201 4.61 21.14 -19.87
CA ASP A 201 5.31 20.33 -20.87
C ASP A 201 4.50 19.07 -21.21
N PHE A 202 3.83 18.46 -20.22
CA PHE A 202 2.89 17.36 -20.44
C PHE A 202 1.62 17.78 -21.22
N ASP A 203 1.11 19.00 -20.99
CA ASP A 203 -0.01 19.56 -21.78
C ASP A 203 0.40 19.81 -23.24
N GLN A 204 1.65 20.24 -23.48
CA GLN A 204 2.20 20.44 -24.82
C GLN A 204 2.51 19.12 -25.54
N ASP A 205 3.04 18.12 -24.83
CA ASP A 205 3.38 16.80 -25.36
C ASP A 205 3.13 15.72 -24.30
N ALA A 206 2.08 14.92 -24.52
CA ALA A 206 1.63 13.87 -23.61
C ALA A 206 2.46 12.58 -23.70
N SER A 207 3.79 12.72 -23.75
CA SER A 207 4.73 11.61 -23.79
C SER A 207 4.82 10.89 -22.43
N ALA A 208 5.30 9.63 -22.45
CA ALA A 208 5.51 8.87 -21.23
C ALA A 208 6.54 9.54 -20.31
N ASP A 209 7.58 10.14 -20.89
CA ASP A 209 8.62 10.84 -20.14
C ASP A 209 8.07 12.12 -19.49
N HIS A 210 7.34 12.98 -20.21
CA HIS A 210 6.75 14.18 -19.59
C HIS A 210 5.69 13.86 -18.54
N LYS A 211 4.96 12.75 -18.71
CA LYS A 211 4.06 12.24 -17.68
C LYS A 211 4.83 11.85 -16.41
N ASN A 212 5.97 11.17 -16.58
CA ASN A 212 6.81 10.74 -15.47
C ASN A 212 7.46 11.94 -14.77
N ASP A 213 7.96 12.92 -15.52
CA ASP A 213 8.49 14.18 -14.99
C ASP A 213 7.43 14.88 -14.14
N LEU A 214 6.19 15.02 -14.63
CA LEU A 214 5.09 15.61 -13.85
C LEU A 214 4.83 14.85 -12.54
N ILE A 215 4.82 13.51 -12.57
CA ILE A 215 4.61 12.71 -11.35
C ILE A 215 5.78 12.90 -10.38
N TYR A 216 7.01 12.93 -10.90
CA TYR A 216 8.23 13.08 -10.13
C TYR A 216 8.28 14.44 -9.40
N GLU A 217 8.07 15.54 -10.13
CA GLU A 217 8.12 16.89 -9.54
C GLU A 217 6.99 17.13 -8.53
N VAL A 218 5.80 16.55 -8.77
CA VAL A 218 4.70 16.59 -7.78
C VAL A 218 5.06 15.80 -6.52
N ALA A 219 5.73 14.65 -6.67
CA ALA A 219 6.18 13.85 -5.54
C ALA A 219 7.26 14.58 -4.71
N ASP A 220 8.23 15.22 -5.35
CA ASP A 220 9.28 16.00 -4.66
C ASP A 220 8.68 17.23 -3.96
N LEU A 221 7.72 17.92 -4.57
CA LEU A 221 6.96 18.98 -3.91
C LEU A 221 6.26 18.48 -2.63
N TRP A 222 5.60 17.33 -2.69
CA TRP A 222 4.93 16.73 -1.52
C TRP A 222 5.95 16.33 -0.45
N PHE A 223 7.05 15.70 -0.84
CA PHE A 223 8.14 15.33 0.06
C PHE A 223 8.69 16.54 0.81
N HIS A 224 9.05 17.61 0.09
CA HIS A 224 9.60 18.82 0.70
C HIS A 224 8.57 19.58 1.55
N THR A 225 7.29 19.52 1.19
CA THR A 225 6.20 20.03 2.03
C THR A 225 6.09 19.25 3.35
N ILE A 226 6.21 17.92 3.33
CA ILE A 226 6.20 17.09 4.56
C ILE A 226 7.43 17.38 5.41
N VAL A 227 8.61 17.53 4.81
CA VAL A 227 9.83 17.94 5.52
C VAL A 227 9.62 19.29 6.22
N MET A 228 8.99 20.26 5.55
CA MET A 228 8.64 21.56 6.13
C MET A 228 7.65 21.41 7.30
N LEU A 229 6.60 20.61 7.18
CA LEU A 229 5.68 20.35 8.29
C LEU A 229 6.42 19.75 9.50
N GLY A 230 7.30 18.78 9.27
CA GLY A 230 8.14 18.19 10.31
C GLY A 230 9.10 19.19 10.96
N TYR A 231 9.58 20.21 10.24
CA TYR A 231 10.38 21.30 10.84
C TYR A 231 9.60 22.02 11.95
N PHE A 232 8.30 22.22 11.74
CA PHE A 232 7.39 22.86 12.70
C PHE A 232 6.74 21.88 13.68
N ASP A 233 7.19 20.62 13.73
CA ASP A 233 6.60 19.56 14.57
C ASP A 233 5.10 19.33 14.27
N LEU A 234 4.70 19.51 13.01
CA LEU A 234 3.35 19.28 12.52
C LEU A 234 3.27 17.94 11.78
N ASP A 235 2.35 17.09 12.21
CA ASP A 235 2.06 15.83 11.51
C ASP A 235 1.29 16.11 10.20
N VAL A 236 1.68 15.44 9.11
CA VAL A 236 0.98 15.51 7.81
C VAL A 236 -0.49 15.13 7.92
N GLN A 237 -0.86 14.29 8.89
CA GLN A 237 -2.24 13.93 9.18
C GLN A 237 -3.11 15.15 9.51
N LEU A 238 -2.54 16.22 10.06
CA LEU A 238 -3.28 17.48 10.28
C LEU A 238 -3.75 18.10 8.96
N VAL A 239 -2.91 18.05 7.92
CA VAL A 239 -3.25 18.55 6.59
C VAL A 239 -4.26 17.61 5.91
N LEU A 240 -4.07 16.30 6.02
CA LEU A 240 -5.01 15.31 5.46
C LEU A 240 -6.39 15.42 6.12
N ASN A 241 -6.46 15.63 7.43
CA ASN A 241 -7.71 15.88 8.16
C ASN A 241 -8.40 17.17 7.68
N GLU A 242 -7.64 18.23 7.42
CA GLU A 242 -8.20 19.47 6.85
C GLU A 242 -8.72 19.26 5.42
N LEU A 243 -8.03 18.47 4.59
CA LEU A 243 -8.53 18.09 3.28
C LEU A 243 -9.80 17.23 3.37
N ALA A 244 -9.83 16.26 4.29
CA ALA A 244 -11.00 15.42 4.55
C ALA A 244 -12.20 16.24 5.04
N ARG A 245 -11.99 17.24 5.90
CA ARG A 245 -13.04 18.19 6.32
C ARG A 245 -13.67 18.93 5.13
N ARG A 246 -12.89 19.18 4.07
CA ARG A 246 -13.39 19.82 2.83
C ARG A 246 -14.11 18.85 1.91
N GLN A 247 -13.90 17.54 2.05
CA GLN A 247 -14.64 16.54 1.29
C GLN A 247 -16.11 16.53 1.74
N GLY A 248 -16.98 17.10 0.90
CA GLY A 248 -18.42 17.22 1.17
C GLY A 248 -18.95 18.65 1.24
N LEU A 249 -18.06 19.66 1.28
CA LEU A 249 -18.42 21.07 1.13
C LEU A 249 -18.17 21.49 -0.32
N SER A 250 -19.16 22.06 -1.01
CA SER A 250 -18.92 22.60 -2.36
C SER A 250 -17.90 23.75 -2.26
N GLY A 251 -17.00 23.87 -3.25
CA GLY A 251 -15.96 24.91 -3.26
C GLY A 251 -16.50 26.35 -3.15
N LEU A 252 -17.79 26.56 -3.49
CA LEU A 252 -18.49 27.82 -3.29
C LEU A 252 -18.82 28.10 -1.82
N VAL A 253 -19.24 27.08 -1.06
CA VAL A 253 -19.52 27.17 0.39
C VAL A 253 -18.23 27.39 1.18
N GLU A 254 -17.15 26.74 0.77
CA GLU A 254 -15.84 26.95 1.39
C GLU A 254 -15.31 28.38 1.17
N LYS A 255 -15.44 28.90 -0.06
CA LYS A 255 -15.01 30.27 -0.40
C LYS A 255 -15.82 31.33 0.35
N ALA A 256 -17.12 31.09 0.59
CA ALA A 256 -17.97 31.96 1.40
C ALA A 256 -17.55 32.00 2.88
N ASN A 257 -17.10 30.87 3.44
CA ASN A 257 -16.68 30.76 4.83
C ASN A 257 -15.27 31.32 5.11
N ARG A 258 -14.47 31.62 4.08
CA ARG A 258 -13.13 32.25 4.21
C ARG A 258 -13.18 33.77 4.33
N GLN A 259 -14.36 34.40 4.26
CA GLN A 259 -14.53 35.83 4.54
C GLN A 259 -14.72 36.08 6.04
N HIS A 260 -13.66 35.90 6.83
CA HIS A 260 -13.53 36.48 8.17
C HIS A 260 -12.05 36.77 8.46
#